data_AF-A0A931BNT3-F1
#
_entry.id   AF-A0A931BNT3-F1
#
_cell.length_a   1.000
_cell.length_b   1.000
_cell.length_c   1.000
_cell.angle_alpha   90.00
_cell.angle_beta   90.00
_cell.angle_gamma   90.00
#
_symmetry.space_group_name_H-M   'P 1'
#
loop_
_entity.id
_entity.type
_entity.pdbx_description
1 polymer ?
#
loop_
_entity_poly.entity_id
_entity_poly.type
_entity_poly.pdbx_seq_one_letter_code
_entity_poly.pdbx_strand_id
1 'polypeptide(L)'
;MHYSRPITAKHIEIAHRLDSVLVHSNILDRIYSVDQVESANAALTLIRRVVSTASDQAIRQSVENLQPKTDLATFFTRWVSKMDRPPAVPPIPKDDPDFAVLTTGEAMIALGRRYQNCAAQQLPPLIATGSRAYIEWLHDPGAIADCRRTTDGRFILVDIHVHGNGRPSAALCATVRRKLAARGIPALSPGDGCPRVRDVLHLLGIWDTVGDLGFEHEANMEEGLAAVETELAEPAQAA
;
A
#
# COMPACT_ATOMS: atom_id res chain seq x y z
N MET A 1 -36.44 19.35 -18.88
CA MET A 1 -35.80 20.45 -19.64
C MET A 1 -34.30 20.24 -19.61
N HIS A 2 -33.70 19.74 -20.70
CA HIS A 2 -32.25 19.69 -20.85
C HIS A 2 -31.76 21.03 -21.39
N TYR A 3 -31.17 21.87 -20.53
CA TYR A 3 -30.42 23.03 -20.97
C TYR A 3 -29.12 22.53 -21.61
N SER A 4 -29.04 22.58 -22.94
CA SER A 4 -27.79 22.35 -23.66
C SER A 4 -26.87 23.53 -23.37
N ARG A 5 -25.76 23.29 -22.66
CA ARG A 5 -24.75 24.32 -22.42
C ARG A 5 -24.12 24.72 -23.76
N PRO A 6 -23.82 26.01 -23.99
CA PRO A 6 -23.14 26.42 -25.21
C PRO A 6 -21.77 25.74 -25.29
N ILE A 7 -21.51 25.07 -26.41
CA ILE A 7 -20.22 24.45 -26.70
C ILE A 7 -19.19 25.57 -26.84
N THR A 8 -18.16 25.56 -25.99
CA THR A 8 -17.05 26.53 -26.05
C THR A 8 -15.81 25.91 -26.70
N ALA A 9 -14.88 26.74 -27.16
CA ALA A 9 -13.58 26.28 -27.67
C ALA A 9 -12.86 25.34 -26.68
N LYS A 10 -13.00 25.61 -25.38
CA LYS A 10 -12.45 24.77 -24.30
C LYS A 10 -13.07 23.36 -24.27
N HIS A 11 -14.38 23.23 -24.52
CA HIS A 11 -15.03 21.92 -24.59
C HIS A 11 -14.55 21.11 -25.81
N ILE A 12 -14.32 21.78 -26.94
CA ILE A 12 -13.76 21.16 -28.15
C ILE A 12 -12.34 20.66 -27.88
N GLU A 13 -11.50 21.50 -27.24
CA GLU A 13 -10.13 21.13 -26.87
C GLU A 13 -10.10 19.94 -25.91
N ILE A 14 -10.95 19.94 -24.87
CA ILE A 14 -11.09 18.82 -23.93
C ILE A 14 -11.47 17.54 -24.66
N ALA A 15 -12.52 17.59 -25.50
CA ALA A 15 -13.00 16.42 -26.23
C ALA A 15 -11.96 15.89 -27.23
N HIS A 16 -11.15 16.77 -27.83
CA HIS A 16 -10.11 16.39 -28.78
C HIS A 16 -8.91 15.69 -28.12
N ARG A 17 -8.57 16.07 -26.88
CA ARG A 17 -7.42 15.51 -26.13
C ARG A 17 -7.77 14.26 -25.31
N LEU A 18 -9.03 14.06 -25.01
CA LEU A 18 -9.49 12.91 -24.21
C LEU A 18 -9.40 11.62 -25.04
N ASP A 19 -8.97 10.52 -24.42
CA ASP A 19 -8.96 9.20 -25.07
C ASP A 19 -10.37 8.91 -25.60
N SER A 20 -10.46 8.49 -26.86
CA SER A 20 -11.72 8.24 -27.57
C SER A 20 -12.69 7.29 -26.85
N VAL A 21 -12.19 6.42 -25.97
CA VAL A 21 -12.99 5.52 -25.13
C VAL A 21 -13.73 6.26 -24.02
N LEU A 22 -13.20 7.40 -23.56
CA LEU A 22 -13.78 8.24 -22.52
C LEU A 22 -14.60 9.41 -23.08
N VAL A 23 -14.57 9.66 -24.40
CA VAL A 23 -15.36 10.72 -25.04
C VAL A 23 -16.85 10.36 -25.00
N HIS A 24 -17.50 10.80 -23.93
CA HIS A 24 -18.93 10.62 -23.68
C HIS A 24 -19.43 11.77 -22.79
N SER A 25 -20.70 12.16 -22.92
CA SER A 25 -21.30 13.26 -22.13
C SER A 25 -21.09 13.07 -20.63
N ASN A 26 -21.31 11.85 -20.13
CA ASN A 26 -21.06 11.49 -18.73
C ASN A 26 -19.63 11.77 -18.23
N ILE A 27 -18.62 11.81 -19.10
CA ILE A 27 -17.25 12.19 -18.69
C ILE A 27 -17.00 13.67 -18.94
N LEU A 28 -17.40 14.17 -20.11
CA LEU A 28 -17.17 15.57 -20.51
C LEU A 28 -17.83 16.56 -19.54
N ASP A 29 -19.00 16.22 -18.98
CA ASP A 29 -19.69 17.04 -17.97
C ASP A 29 -18.93 17.14 -16.63
N ARG A 30 -17.88 16.33 -16.43
CA ARG A 30 -17.09 16.22 -15.20
C ARG A 30 -15.64 16.69 -15.38
N ILE A 31 -15.23 17.07 -16.59
CA ILE A 31 -13.89 17.55 -16.92
C ILE A 31 -13.96 19.03 -17.28
N TYR A 32 -13.16 19.84 -16.59
CA TYR A 32 -13.18 21.30 -16.69
C TYR A 32 -11.83 21.89 -17.06
N SER A 33 -10.77 21.09 -17.17
CA SER A 33 -9.42 21.53 -17.55
C SER A 33 -8.68 20.49 -18.38
N VAL A 34 -7.62 20.93 -19.06
CA VAL A 34 -6.70 20.06 -19.79
C VAL A 34 -5.96 19.12 -18.82
N ASP A 35 -5.52 19.60 -17.67
CA ASP A 35 -4.83 18.77 -16.66
C ASP A 35 -5.71 17.59 -16.17
N GLN A 36 -7.03 17.80 -16.09
CA GLN A 36 -7.98 16.73 -15.78
C GLN A 36 -8.11 15.72 -16.92
N VAL A 37 -7.97 16.14 -18.19
CA VAL A 37 -7.91 15.23 -19.34
C VAL A 37 -6.67 14.36 -19.26
N GLU A 38 -5.50 14.95 -18.98
CA GLU A 38 -4.25 14.22 -18.84
C GLU A 38 -4.31 13.21 -17.70
N SER A 39 -4.86 13.61 -16.56
CA SER A 39 -5.08 12.73 -15.40
C SER A 39 -6.04 11.58 -15.73
N ALA A 40 -7.12 11.85 -16.47
CA ALA A 40 -8.10 10.84 -16.88
C ALA A 40 -7.49 9.83 -17.88
N ASN A 41 -6.72 10.32 -18.85
CA ASN A 41 -6.00 9.48 -19.81
C ASN A 41 -4.96 8.60 -19.09
N ALA A 42 -4.19 9.17 -18.16
CA ALA A 42 -3.22 8.43 -17.36
C ALA A 42 -3.90 7.36 -16.48
N ALA A 43 -5.04 7.68 -15.87
CA ALA A 43 -5.83 6.72 -15.11
C ALA A 43 -6.33 5.57 -15.99
N LEU A 44 -6.80 5.85 -17.21
CA LEU A 44 -7.20 4.81 -18.16
C LEU A 44 -6.03 3.91 -18.57
N THR A 45 -4.87 4.50 -18.87
CA THR A 45 -3.64 3.73 -19.17
C THR A 45 -3.28 2.81 -18.01
N LEU A 46 -3.33 3.32 -16.77
CA LEU A 46 -3.10 2.53 -15.57
C LEU A 46 -4.10 1.36 -15.48
N ILE A 47 -5.40 1.63 -15.62
CA ILE A 47 -6.45 0.60 -15.55
C ILE A 47 -6.23 -0.50 -16.59
N ARG A 48 -5.95 -0.14 -17.85
CA ARG A 48 -5.67 -1.11 -18.92
C ARG A 48 -4.45 -1.98 -18.62
N ARG A 49 -3.46 -1.43 -17.90
CA ARG A 49 -2.26 -2.17 -17.48
C ARG A 49 -2.56 -3.15 -16.36
N VAL A 50 -3.36 -2.76 -15.36
CA VAL A 50 -3.50 -3.52 -14.11
C VAL A 50 -4.78 -4.35 -13.97
N VAL A 51 -5.77 -4.14 -14.85
CA VAL A 51 -7.04 -4.87 -14.88
C VAL A 51 -7.14 -5.64 -16.18
N SER A 52 -7.11 -6.98 -16.16
CA SER A 52 -7.16 -7.81 -17.39
C SER A 52 -8.46 -7.66 -18.19
N THR A 53 -9.56 -7.34 -17.51
CA THR A 53 -10.90 -7.22 -18.09
C THR A 53 -11.24 -5.82 -18.61
N ALA A 54 -10.32 -4.86 -18.50
CA ALA A 54 -10.53 -3.47 -18.94
C ALA A 54 -10.41 -3.30 -20.46
N SER A 55 -11.27 -3.96 -21.23
CA SER A 55 -11.40 -3.74 -22.66
C SER A 55 -12.10 -2.41 -22.97
N ASP A 56 -11.88 -1.86 -24.16
CA ASP A 56 -12.54 -0.62 -24.59
C ASP A 56 -14.07 -0.70 -24.49
N GLN A 57 -14.64 -1.84 -24.84
CA GLN A 57 -16.08 -2.09 -24.70
C GLN A 57 -16.52 -2.06 -23.23
N ALA A 58 -15.76 -2.72 -22.33
CA ALA A 58 -16.10 -2.74 -20.91
C ALA A 58 -15.98 -1.35 -20.27
N ILE A 59 -14.97 -0.57 -20.64
CA ILE A 59 -14.82 0.83 -20.20
C ILE A 59 -15.99 1.67 -20.72
N ARG A 60 -16.29 1.62 -22.02
CA ARG A 60 -17.41 2.36 -22.64
C ARG A 60 -18.73 2.05 -21.94
N GLN A 61 -19.03 0.77 -21.76
CA GLN A 61 -20.25 0.36 -21.06
C GLN A 61 -20.30 0.89 -19.62
N SER A 62 -19.16 0.94 -18.93
CA SER A 62 -19.07 1.50 -17.59
C SER A 62 -19.23 3.03 -17.56
N VAL A 63 -18.80 3.73 -18.62
CA VAL A 63 -18.98 5.18 -18.78
C VAL A 63 -20.44 5.52 -19.07
N GLU A 64 -21.11 4.75 -19.94
CA GLU A 64 -22.54 4.89 -20.24
C GLU A 64 -23.41 4.71 -18.98
N ASN A 65 -23.04 3.75 -18.13
CA ASN A 65 -23.74 3.44 -16.88
C ASN A 65 -23.31 4.33 -15.68
N LEU A 66 -22.48 5.36 -15.92
CA LEU A 66 -21.98 6.23 -14.87
C LEU A 66 -23.13 7.02 -14.20
N GLN A 67 -23.31 6.80 -12.91
CA GLN A 67 -24.40 7.42 -12.16
C GLN A 67 -24.19 8.95 -12.05
N PRO A 68 -25.26 9.77 -12.08
CA PRO A 68 -25.16 11.23 -12.04
C PRO A 68 -24.34 11.78 -10.86
N LYS A 69 -24.40 11.13 -9.69
CA LYS A 69 -23.69 11.54 -8.47
C LYS A 69 -22.28 10.96 -8.31
N THR A 70 -21.84 10.08 -9.22
CA THR A 70 -20.49 9.51 -9.16
C THR A 70 -19.50 10.47 -9.80
N ASP A 71 -18.47 10.88 -9.06
CA ASP A 71 -17.35 11.65 -9.58
C ASP A 71 -16.33 10.77 -10.31
N LEU A 72 -15.39 11.40 -11.01
CA LEU A 72 -14.37 10.69 -11.79
C LEU A 72 -13.40 9.91 -10.90
N ALA A 73 -13.05 10.46 -9.74
CA ALA A 73 -12.15 9.80 -8.79
C ALA A 73 -12.73 8.44 -8.33
N THR A 74 -14.02 8.42 -7.97
CA THR A 74 -14.75 7.21 -7.59
C THR A 74 -14.86 6.24 -8.76
N PHE A 75 -15.14 6.74 -9.96
CA PHE A 75 -15.21 5.92 -11.18
C PHE A 75 -13.88 5.19 -11.44
N PHE A 76 -12.76 5.90 -11.48
CA PHE A 76 -11.45 5.30 -11.72
C PHE A 76 -11.01 4.40 -10.56
N THR A 77 -11.27 4.80 -9.32
CA THR A 77 -10.99 3.96 -8.13
C THR A 77 -11.70 2.62 -8.22
N ARG A 78 -12.98 2.58 -8.63
CA ARG A 78 -13.72 1.32 -8.81
C ARG A 78 -13.09 0.40 -9.85
N TRP A 79 -12.54 0.96 -10.93
CA TRP A 79 -11.81 0.17 -11.92
C TRP A 79 -10.50 -0.36 -11.36
N VAL A 80 -9.70 0.50 -10.73
CA VAL A 80 -8.42 0.12 -10.12
C VAL A 80 -8.61 -0.92 -9.01
N SER A 81 -9.69 -0.87 -8.26
CA SER A 81 -10.04 -1.90 -7.26
C SER A 81 -10.31 -3.29 -7.86
N LYS A 82 -10.46 -3.42 -9.17
CA LYS A 82 -10.54 -4.72 -9.87
C LYS A 82 -9.19 -5.24 -10.33
N MET A 83 -8.08 -4.61 -9.93
CA MET A 83 -6.74 -5.01 -10.31
C MET A 83 -6.48 -6.48 -10.05
N ASP A 84 -5.88 -7.13 -11.05
CA ASP A 84 -5.44 -8.53 -11.04
C ASP A 84 -4.01 -8.70 -11.60
N ARG A 85 -3.42 -7.63 -12.12
CA ARG A 85 -2.06 -7.59 -12.68
C ARG A 85 -1.26 -6.45 -12.02
N PRO A 86 -0.77 -6.64 -10.79
CA PRO A 86 0.00 -5.61 -10.11
C PRO A 86 1.27 -5.30 -10.90
N PRO A 87 1.67 -4.03 -11.04
CA PRO A 87 2.82 -3.65 -11.87
C PRO A 87 4.17 -4.04 -11.27
N ALA A 88 4.22 -4.32 -9.96
CA ALA A 88 5.39 -4.77 -9.23
C ALA A 88 4.95 -5.71 -8.09
N VAL A 89 5.74 -6.75 -7.84
CA VAL A 89 5.46 -7.76 -6.81
C VAL A 89 6.72 -7.92 -5.95
N PRO A 90 6.61 -7.88 -4.61
CA PRO A 90 7.73 -8.18 -3.72
C PRO A 90 8.32 -9.58 -3.97
N PRO A 91 9.60 -9.80 -3.67
CA PRO A 91 10.31 -11.07 -3.87
C PRO A 91 9.94 -12.14 -2.81
N ILE A 92 8.64 -12.37 -2.58
CA ILE A 92 8.13 -13.40 -1.67
C ILE A 92 7.48 -14.51 -2.51
N PRO A 93 7.88 -15.78 -2.32
CA PRO A 93 7.23 -16.93 -2.98
C PRO A 93 5.73 -16.98 -2.70
N LYS A 94 4.95 -17.48 -3.66
CA LYS A 94 3.49 -17.58 -3.52
C LYS A 94 3.06 -18.60 -2.46
N ASP A 95 3.89 -19.60 -2.22
CA ASP A 95 3.73 -20.71 -1.28
C ASP A 95 4.48 -20.48 0.04
N ASP A 96 4.85 -19.24 0.33
CA ASP A 96 5.49 -18.87 1.58
C ASP A 96 4.61 -19.22 2.80
N PRO A 97 5.14 -19.93 3.81
CA PRO A 97 4.34 -20.35 4.97
C PRO A 97 4.04 -19.19 5.93
N ASP A 98 4.82 -18.12 5.88
CA ASP A 98 4.77 -17.00 6.82
C ASP A 98 4.01 -15.81 6.23
N PHE A 99 4.04 -15.64 4.91
CA PHE A 99 3.57 -14.44 4.23
C PHE A 99 2.65 -14.69 3.04
N ALA A 100 1.62 -13.85 2.91
CA ALA A 100 0.84 -13.75 1.68
C ALA A 100 0.97 -12.35 1.06
N VAL A 101 1.45 -12.28 -0.18
CA VAL A 101 1.50 -11.03 -0.95
C VAL A 101 0.13 -10.74 -1.54
N LEU A 102 -0.40 -9.54 -1.27
CA LEU A 102 -1.65 -9.12 -1.89
C LEU A 102 -1.41 -8.63 -3.32
N THR A 103 -1.85 -9.43 -4.29
CA THR A 103 -1.68 -9.10 -5.72
C THR A 103 -2.96 -8.64 -6.40
N THR A 104 -4.13 -8.81 -5.77
CA THR A 104 -5.43 -8.44 -6.36
C THR A 104 -6.18 -7.44 -5.49
N GLY A 105 -6.97 -6.57 -6.14
CA GLY A 105 -7.80 -5.60 -5.42
C GLY A 105 -8.87 -6.28 -4.55
N GLU A 106 -9.38 -7.44 -4.96
CA GLU A 106 -10.29 -8.26 -4.15
C GLU A 106 -9.63 -8.73 -2.84
N ALA A 107 -8.42 -9.27 -2.92
CA ALA A 107 -7.68 -9.73 -1.75
C ALA A 107 -7.41 -8.56 -0.77
N MET A 108 -7.11 -7.37 -1.30
CA MET A 108 -6.89 -6.16 -0.49
C MET A 108 -8.15 -5.70 0.22
N ILE A 109 -9.30 -5.69 -0.47
CA ILE A 109 -10.59 -5.33 0.12
C ILE A 109 -10.97 -6.35 1.20
N ALA A 110 -10.79 -7.63 0.92
CA ALA A 110 -11.05 -8.71 1.88
C ALA A 110 -10.17 -8.57 3.13
N LEU A 111 -8.86 -8.32 2.94
CA LEU A 111 -7.94 -8.09 4.05
C LEU A 111 -8.36 -6.87 4.89
N GLY A 112 -8.67 -5.75 4.24
CA GLY A 112 -9.06 -4.53 4.94
C GLY A 112 -10.32 -4.69 5.78
N ARG A 113 -11.28 -5.52 5.32
CA ARG A 113 -12.45 -5.91 6.11
C ARG A 113 -12.09 -6.80 7.31
N ARG A 114 -11.20 -7.80 7.13
CA ARG A 114 -10.75 -8.69 8.22
C ARG A 114 -10.02 -7.93 9.32
N TYR A 115 -9.14 -7.01 8.92
CA TYR A 115 -8.33 -6.22 9.85
C TYR A 115 -9.04 -4.96 10.36
N GLN A 116 -10.27 -4.67 9.91
CA GLN A 116 -11.04 -3.47 10.27
C GLN A 116 -10.21 -2.18 10.19
N ASN A 117 -9.37 -2.08 9.17
CA ASN A 117 -8.47 -0.95 8.98
C ASN A 117 -8.84 -0.16 7.72
N CYS A 118 -8.17 0.98 7.52
CA CYS A 118 -8.40 1.86 6.37
C CYS A 118 -7.98 1.22 5.03
N ALA A 119 -7.42 0.00 5.08
CA ALA A 119 -6.82 -0.66 3.95
C ALA A 119 -7.88 -1.06 2.89
N ALA A 120 -9.13 -1.30 3.28
CA ALA A 120 -10.19 -1.60 2.33
C ALA A 120 -10.47 -0.46 1.31
N GLN A 121 -10.13 0.79 1.65
CA GLN A 121 -10.43 1.96 0.82
C GLN A 121 -9.20 2.55 0.11
N GLN A 122 -8.01 2.44 0.71
CA GLN A 122 -6.79 3.11 0.22
C GLN A 122 -5.80 2.19 -0.48
N LEU A 123 -5.87 0.87 -0.25
CA LEU A 123 -4.84 -0.06 -0.77
C LEU A 123 -4.83 -0.18 -2.29
N PRO A 124 -5.96 -0.36 -2.99
CA PRO A 124 -5.90 -0.73 -4.40
C PRO A 124 -5.25 0.34 -5.29
N PRO A 125 -5.54 1.66 -5.15
CA PRO A 125 -4.85 2.70 -5.92
C PRO A 125 -3.33 2.75 -5.69
N LEU A 126 -2.87 2.62 -4.45
CA LEU A 126 -1.44 2.73 -4.12
C LEU A 126 -0.62 1.54 -4.65
N ILE A 127 -1.19 0.35 -4.65
CA ILE A 127 -0.52 -0.84 -5.18
C ILE A 127 -0.63 -0.89 -6.70
N ALA A 128 -1.74 -0.42 -7.27
CA ALA A 128 -1.89 -0.32 -8.72
C ALA A 128 -0.87 0.62 -9.36
N THR A 129 -0.43 1.69 -8.68
CA THR A 129 0.68 2.51 -9.18
C THR A 129 2.04 1.84 -9.06
N GLY A 130 2.14 0.71 -8.33
CA GLY A 130 3.39 0.00 -8.05
C GLY A 130 4.27 0.69 -7.02
N SER A 131 3.76 1.73 -6.35
CA SER A 131 4.51 2.48 -5.34
C SER A 131 4.55 1.76 -3.99
N ARG A 132 3.57 0.89 -3.72
CA ARG A 132 3.45 0.13 -2.47
C ARG A 132 3.16 -1.34 -2.73
N ALA A 133 3.49 -2.16 -1.75
CA ALA A 133 3.03 -3.53 -1.65
C ALA A 133 2.63 -3.83 -0.21
N TYR A 134 1.60 -4.65 -0.03
CA TYR A 134 1.14 -5.08 1.27
C TYR A 134 1.26 -6.59 1.39
N ILE A 135 1.80 -7.02 2.51
CA ILE A 135 2.12 -8.41 2.78
C ILE A 135 1.45 -8.78 4.10
N GLU A 136 0.59 -9.79 4.06
CA GLU A 136 -0.08 -10.33 5.23
C GLU A 136 0.85 -11.33 5.94
N TRP A 137 1.02 -11.16 7.24
CA TRP A 137 1.62 -12.15 8.14
C TRP A 137 0.55 -13.17 8.54
N LEU A 138 0.82 -14.45 8.29
CA LEU A 138 -0.17 -15.53 8.38
C LEU A 138 -0.33 -16.14 9.77
N HIS A 139 0.47 -15.72 10.76
CA HIS A 139 0.43 -16.26 12.12
C HIS A 139 -0.27 -15.32 13.09
N ASP A 140 -0.71 -15.85 14.22
CA ASP A 140 -1.29 -15.07 15.31
C ASP A 140 -0.20 -14.49 16.23
N PRO A 141 -0.26 -13.21 16.63
CA PRO A 141 -1.21 -12.19 16.19
C PRO A 141 -0.98 -11.77 14.73
N GLY A 142 -2.07 -11.71 13.96
CA GLY A 142 -2.05 -11.31 12.55
C GLY A 142 -1.53 -9.88 12.35
N ALA A 143 -0.75 -9.67 11.29
CA ALA A 143 -0.21 -8.36 10.93
C ALA A 143 -0.16 -8.12 9.42
N ILE A 144 0.00 -6.85 9.05
CA ILE A 144 0.14 -6.40 7.66
C ILE A 144 1.37 -5.51 7.57
N ALA A 145 2.34 -5.92 6.76
CA ALA A 145 3.49 -5.09 6.44
C ALA A 145 3.18 -4.14 5.28
N ASP A 146 3.41 -2.83 5.48
CA ASP A 146 3.41 -1.79 4.43
C ASP A 146 4.82 -1.63 3.89
N CYS A 147 4.99 -2.00 2.63
CA CYS A 147 6.26 -1.89 1.92
C CYS A 147 6.18 -0.82 0.83
N ARG A 148 7.22 0.01 0.71
CA ARG A 148 7.35 1.03 -0.33
C ARG A 148 8.39 0.62 -1.36
N ARG A 149 8.12 0.91 -2.63
CA ARG A 149 9.03 0.62 -3.72
C ARG A 149 10.08 1.74 -3.87
N THR A 150 11.34 1.36 -3.98
CA THR A 150 12.47 2.26 -4.22
C THR A 150 12.65 2.51 -5.72
N THR A 151 13.43 3.53 -6.09
CA THR A 151 13.65 3.92 -7.49
C THR A 151 14.36 2.85 -8.32
N ASP A 152 15.18 2.01 -7.68
CA ASP A 152 15.81 0.82 -8.29
C ASP A 152 14.87 -0.40 -8.37
N GLY A 153 13.62 -0.25 -7.92
CA GLY A 153 12.58 -1.25 -8.04
C GLY A 153 12.50 -2.27 -6.91
N ARG A 154 13.35 -2.17 -5.88
CA ARG A 154 13.27 -2.98 -4.65
C ARG A 154 12.15 -2.49 -3.73
N PHE A 155 11.86 -3.25 -2.69
CA PHE A 155 10.89 -2.87 -1.66
C PHE A 155 11.58 -2.70 -0.32
N ILE A 156 11.11 -1.74 0.46
CA ILE A 156 11.52 -1.51 1.84
C ILE A 156 10.31 -1.58 2.77
N LEU A 157 10.48 -2.21 3.92
CA LEU A 157 9.48 -2.21 4.99
C LEU A 157 9.46 -0.84 5.66
N VAL A 158 8.27 -0.24 5.77
CA VAL A 158 8.08 1.09 6.36
C VAL A 158 7.19 1.05 7.59
N ASP A 159 6.19 0.16 7.62
CA ASP A 159 5.31 0.04 8.78
C ASP A 159 4.71 -1.37 8.91
N ILE A 160 4.20 -1.69 10.09
CA ILE A 160 3.48 -2.91 10.41
C ILE A 160 2.18 -2.54 11.12
N HIS A 161 1.06 -2.99 10.58
CA HIS A 161 -0.26 -2.74 11.12
C HIS A 161 -0.89 -4.02 11.65
N VAL A 162 -1.65 -3.91 12.74
CA VAL A 162 -2.51 -4.99 13.24
C VAL A 162 -3.98 -4.60 13.12
N HIS A 163 -4.87 -5.46 13.61
CA HIS A 163 -6.30 -5.23 13.62
C HIS A 163 -6.66 -3.85 14.22
N GLY A 164 -7.60 -3.15 13.59
CA GLY A 164 -8.09 -1.83 14.01
C GLY A 164 -7.07 -0.71 13.91
N ASN A 165 -6.01 -0.86 13.09
CA ASN A 165 -4.83 0.02 13.10
C ASN A 165 -4.18 0.14 14.50
N GLY A 166 -4.29 -0.91 15.31
CA GLY A 166 -3.64 -0.97 16.62
C GLY A 166 -2.11 -0.94 16.49
N ARG A 167 -1.44 -0.74 17.62
CA ARG A 167 0.03 -0.82 17.68
C ARG A 167 0.45 -2.29 17.83
N PRO A 168 1.24 -2.86 16.91
CA PRO A 168 1.83 -4.19 17.10
C PRO A 168 2.78 -4.21 18.29
N SER A 169 3.01 -5.41 18.86
CA SER A 169 4.06 -5.60 19.86
C SER A 169 5.45 -5.50 19.21
N ALA A 170 6.44 -5.02 19.96
CA ALA A 170 7.82 -4.90 19.47
C ALA A 170 8.39 -6.27 19.01
N ALA A 171 8.04 -7.36 19.72
CA ALA A 171 8.44 -8.72 19.37
C ALA A 171 7.85 -9.19 18.03
N LEU A 172 6.58 -8.87 17.77
CA LEU A 172 5.94 -9.16 16.47
C LEU A 172 6.64 -8.37 15.35
N CYS A 173 6.89 -7.08 15.57
CA CYS A 173 7.58 -6.24 14.60
C CYS A 173 8.98 -6.73 14.27
N ALA A 174 9.76 -7.09 15.29
CA ALA A 174 11.11 -7.64 15.11
C ALA A 174 11.07 -8.95 14.30
N THR A 175 10.12 -9.83 14.61
CA THR A 175 9.93 -11.11 13.91
C THR A 175 9.60 -10.90 12.44
N VAL A 176 8.56 -10.11 12.15
CA VAL A 176 8.11 -9.80 10.78
C VAL A 176 9.24 -9.11 10.00
N ARG A 177 9.89 -8.10 10.59
CA ARG A 177 11.03 -7.40 9.98
C ARG A 177 12.15 -8.36 9.59
N ARG A 178 12.59 -9.23 10.51
CA ARG A 178 13.69 -10.18 10.27
C ARG A 178 13.34 -11.17 9.16
N LYS A 179 12.11 -11.68 9.18
CA LYS A 179 11.60 -12.60 8.16
C LYS A 179 11.50 -11.93 6.79
N LEU A 180 11.03 -10.69 6.70
CA LEU A 180 11.00 -9.92 5.45
C LEU A 180 12.40 -9.57 4.94
N ALA A 181 13.32 -9.20 5.85
CA ALA A 181 14.71 -8.94 5.50
C ALA A 181 15.39 -10.17 4.89
N ALA A 182 15.13 -11.36 5.43
CA ALA A 182 15.58 -12.63 4.86
C ALA A 182 15.01 -12.91 3.45
N ARG A 183 13.93 -12.23 3.06
CA ARG A 183 13.37 -12.26 1.69
C ARG A 183 13.80 -11.08 0.83
N GLY A 184 14.80 -10.31 1.26
CA GLY A 184 15.33 -9.19 0.49
C GLY A 184 14.50 -7.91 0.59
N ILE A 185 13.62 -7.79 1.59
CA ILE A 185 12.84 -6.60 1.89
C ILE A 185 13.38 -6.00 3.20
N PRO A 186 14.42 -5.16 3.15
CA PRO A 186 14.97 -4.55 4.36
C PRO A 186 14.01 -3.50 4.92
N ALA A 187 14.13 -3.25 6.22
CA ALA A 187 13.46 -2.13 6.87
C ALA A 187 14.33 -0.87 6.83
N LEU A 188 13.70 0.30 6.82
CA LEU A 188 14.39 1.53 7.17
C LEU A 188 14.78 1.46 8.65
N SER A 189 16.09 1.35 8.90
CA SER A 189 16.62 1.51 10.25
C SER A 189 16.49 2.97 10.69
N PRO A 190 16.10 3.26 11.94
CA PRO A 190 16.26 4.60 12.51
C PRO A 190 17.75 5.00 12.65
N GLY A 191 18.69 4.07 12.39
CA GLY A 191 20.12 4.24 12.60
C GLY A 191 20.52 4.12 14.08
N ASP A 192 21.79 4.33 14.38
CA ASP A 192 22.34 4.44 15.75
C ASP A 192 22.01 5.80 16.39
N GLY A 193 20.79 6.30 16.13
CA GLY A 193 20.36 7.63 16.52
C GLY A 193 20.17 7.79 18.03
N CYS A 194 19.58 8.93 18.38
CA CYS A 194 19.00 9.24 19.69
C CYS A 194 18.41 8.01 20.42
N PRO A 195 18.94 7.44 21.53
CA PRO A 195 18.14 6.52 22.32
C PRO A 195 16.79 7.17 22.65
N ARG A 196 15.68 6.44 22.49
CA ARG A 196 14.32 6.98 22.66
C ARG A 196 13.98 8.13 21.71
N VAL A 197 14.57 8.18 20.50
CA VAL A 197 14.27 9.21 19.48
C VAL A 197 12.76 9.35 19.26
N ARG A 198 12.01 8.25 19.33
CA ARG A 198 10.55 8.28 19.20
C ARG A 198 9.87 9.06 20.32
N ASP A 199 10.27 8.84 21.57
CA ASP A 199 9.72 9.57 22.73
C ASP A 199 10.04 11.06 22.62
N VAL A 200 11.25 11.39 22.15
CA VAL A 200 11.65 12.77 21.87
C VAL A 200 10.78 13.38 20.78
N LEU A 201 10.53 12.67 19.67
CA LEU A 201 9.69 13.16 18.57
C LEU A 201 8.24 13.34 19.01
N HIS A 202 7.69 12.40 19.79
CA HIS A 202 6.36 12.54 20.38
C HIS A 202 6.26 13.75 21.33
N LEU A 203 7.27 13.96 22.18
CA LEU A 203 7.34 15.14 23.06
C LEU A 203 7.35 16.44 22.25
N LEU A 204 7.99 16.44 21.09
CA LEU A 204 8.02 17.56 20.15
C LEU A 204 6.74 17.68 19.29
N GLY A 205 5.74 16.83 19.51
CA GLY A 205 4.49 16.82 18.75
C GLY A 205 4.62 16.27 17.33
N ILE A 206 5.71 15.55 17.03
CA ILE A 206 5.97 14.91 15.74
C ILE A 206 5.56 13.44 15.83
N TRP A 207 4.52 13.08 15.08
CA TRP A 207 3.92 11.75 15.12
C TRP A 207 4.18 10.91 13.86
N ASP A 208 4.61 11.55 12.78
CA ASP A 208 4.70 10.97 11.42
C ASP A 208 6.09 10.38 11.15
N THR A 209 6.51 9.46 12.02
CA THR A 209 7.78 8.74 11.91
C THR A 209 7.55 7.34 11.34
N VAL A 210 8.61 6.74 10.78
CA VAL A 210 8.59 5.33 10.34
C VAL A 210 8.05 4.46 11.49
N GLY A 211 7.26 3.43 11.16
CA GLY A 211 6.61 2.56 12.14
C GLY A 211 7.57 2.00 13.20
N ASP A 212 7.03 1.56 14.35
CA ASP A 212 7.84 0.79 15.30
C ASP A 212 8.19 -0.57 14.68
N LEU A 213 9.36 -0.70 14.07
CA LEU A 213 9.77 -1.96 13.44
C LEU A 213 10.55 -2.87 14.42
N GLY A 214 10.45 -2.61 15.73
CA GLY A 214 11.00 -3.47 16.78
C GLY A 214 12.53 -3.51 16.80
N PHE A 215 13.20 -2.39 16.53
CA PHE A 215 14.66 -2.29 16.59
C PHE A 215 15.19 -2.27 18.04
N GLU A 216 14.52 -1.56 18.94
CA GLU A 216 14.96 -1.39 20.35
C GLU A 216 14.90 -2.70 21.16
N HIS A 217 14.11 -3.68 20.74
CA HIS A 217 13.98 -4.95 21.45
C HIS A 217 15.15 -5.92 21.18
N GLU A 218 15.86 -5.78 20.05
CA GLU A 218 17.03 -6.61 19.75
C GLU A 218 18.26 -6.17 20.56
N ALA A 219 18.45 -4.88 20.78
CA ALA A 219 19.54 -4.36 21.62
C ALA A 219 19.47 -4.88 23.08
N ASN A 220 18.25 -5.07 23.61
CA ASN A 220 18.06 -5.58 24.97
C ASN A 220 18.11 -7.12 25.08
N MET A 221 18.10 -7.86 23.95
CA MET A 221 18.24 -9.32 23.96
C MET A 221 19.72 -9.76 23.96
N GLU A 222 20.63 -8.96 23.42
CA GLU A 222 22.08 -9.25 23.49
C GLU A 222 22.63 -9.11 24.92
N GLU A 223 22.10 -8.19 25.75
CA GLU A 223 22.47 -8.11 27.18
C GLU A 223 21.97 -9.32 28.01
N GLY A 224 20.87 -9.95 27.61
CA GLY A 224 20.34 -11.15 28.28
C GLY A 224 21.10 -12.44 27.96
N LEU A 225 21.67 -12.56 26.75
CA LEU A 225 22.46 -13.72 26.35
C LEU A 225 23.87 -13.71 26.96
N ALA A 226 24.49 -12.53 27.13
CA ALA A 226 25.76 -12.40 27.84
C ALA A 226 25.67 -12.75 29.34
N ALA A 227 24.52 -12.52 29.97
CA ALA A 227 24.26 -12.92 31.36
C ALA A 227 24.14 -14.44 31.53
N VAL A 228 23.55 -15.15 30.55
CA VAL A 228 23.39 -16.61 30.59
C VAL A 228 24.68 -17.36 30.27
N GLU A 229 25.55 -16.83 29.40
CA GLU A 229 26.88 -17.41 29.14
C GLU A 229 27.84 -17.22 30.33
N THR A 230 27.63 -16.21 31.17
CA THR A 230 28.44 -16.00 32.39
C THR A 230 28.03 -16.95 33.53
N GLU A 231 26.75 -17.35 33.61
CA GLU A 231 26.25 -18.30 34.61
C GLU A 231 26.59 -19.77 34.30
N LEU A 232 26.83 -20.11 33.02
CA LEU A 232 27.25 -21.44 32.57
C LEU A 232 28.78 -21.64 32.56
N ALA A 233 29.54 -20.61 32.93
CA ALA A 233 31.00 -20.61 32.95
C ALA A 233 31.61 -20.75 34.37
N GLU A 234 30.82 -20.97 35.42
CA GLU A 234 31.37 -21.41 36.72
C GLU A 234 31.62 -22.93 36.70
N PRO A 235 32.88 -23.40 36.66
CA PRO A 235 33.16 -24.82 36.74
C PRO A 235 32.95 -25.30 38.17
N ALA A 236 32.26 -26.42 38.30
CA ALA A 236 32.26 -27.26 39.49
C ALA A 236 33.71 -27.57 39.92
N GLN A 237 34.19 -26.92 40.98
CA GLN A 237 35.38 -27.33 41.73
C GLN A 237 35.23 -27.06 43.22
N ALA A 238 35.05 -28.15 43.97
CA ALA A 238 35.56 -28.46 45.32
C ALA A 238 34.57 -29.48 45.93
N ALA A 239 34.85 -30.79 45.84
CA ALA A 239 35.73 -31.55 46.75
C ALA A 239 35.17 -31.60 48.18
#